data_AF-A0A7L4TJ30-F1
#
_entry.id   AF-A0A7L4TJ30-F1
#
_cell.length_a   1.000
_cell.length_b   1.000
_cell.length_c   1.000
_cell.angle_alpha   90.00
_cell.angle_beta   90.00
_cell.angle_gamma   90.00
#
_symmetry.space_group_name_H-M   'P 1'
#
loop_
_entity.id
_entity.type
_entity.pdbx_description
1 polymer ?
#
loop_
_entity_poly.entity_id
_entity_poly.type
_entity_poly.pdbx_seq_one_letter_code
_entity_poly.pdbx_strand_id
1 'polypeptide(L)'
;SQGYLVPKANGTLVNGASEDIAGFKTDVTVSGIARLTNWNKNIFPFLTDLNPFHTWAGLRPATQDGYPFIGEHPNAKHIIFATGHYRNGILLSPITAKIVAALLSEEKPPVPIETFAPDRFTY
;
A
#
# COMPACT_ATOMS: atom_id res chain seq x y z
N SER A 1 -1.09 -9.05 11.64
CA SER A 1 -2.39 -8.52 11.20
C SER A 1 -3.38 -9.67 11.11
N GLN A 2 -4.57 -9.54 11.72
CA GLN A 2 -5.63 -10.56 11.68
C GLN A 2 -6.45 -10.52 10.36
N GLY A 3 -6.14 -9.60 9.44
CA GLY A 3 -6.89 -9.40 8.19
C GLY A 3 -7.98 -8.34 8.30
N TYR A 4 -8.71 -8.13 7.22
CA TYR A 4 -9.79 -7.19 6.97
C TYR A 4 -10.74 -7.83 5.96
N LEU A 5 -12.02 -7.47 6.05
CA LEU A 5 -13.06 -7.83 5.10
C LEU A 5 -13.64 -6.56 4.51
N VAL A 6 -13.63 -6.42 3.19
CA VAL A 6 -14.14 -5.23 2.50
C VAL A 6 -15.12 -5.65 1.41
N PRO A 7 -16.42 -5.33 1.54
CA PRO A 7 -17.39 -5.60 0.48
C PRO A 7 -17.13 -4.69 -0.73
N LYS A 8 -17.49 -5.16 -1.91
CA LYS A 8 -17.42 -4.43 -3.17
C LYS A 8 -18.81 -4.30 -3.79
N ALA A 9 -19.00 -3.27 -4.61
CA ALA A 9 -20.29 -2.97 -5.22
C ALA A 9 -20.84 -4.09 -6.13
N ASN A 10 -19.98 -4.96 -6.64
CA ASN A 10 -20.36 -6.13 -7.45
C ASN A 10 -20.78 -7.35 -6.60
N GLY A 11 -21.02 -7.18 -5.30
CA GLY A 11 -21.40 -8.27 -4.39
C GLY A 11 -20.26 -9.17 -3.95
N THR A 12 -19.01 -8.88 -4.35
CA THR A 12 -17.85 -9.65 -3.88
C THR A 12 -17.32 -9.15 -2.54
N LEU A 13 -16.64 -10.03 -1.81
CA LEU A 13 -15.99 -9.73 -0.54
C LEU A 13 -14.50 -9.96 -0.67
N VAL A 14 -13.69 -8.95 -0.36
CA VAL A 14 -12.23 -9.09 -0.29
C VAL A 14 -11.83 -9.46 1.13
N ASN A 15 -11.17 -10.60 1.29
CA ASN A 15 -10.50 -11.00 2.53
C ASN A 15 -8.99 -10.83 2.38
N GLY A 16 -8.41 -9.93 3.14
CA GLY A 16 -6.99 -9.67 3.06
C GLY A 16 -6.49 -8.91 4.27
N ALA A 17 -5.21 -8.62 4.40
CA ALA A 17 -4.15 -9.19 3.61
C ALA A 17 -3.11 -9.79 4.56
N SER A 18 -2.49 -10.88 4.12
CA SER A 18 -1.27 -11.37 4.74
C SER A 18 -0.14 -10.36 4.54
N GLU A 19 0.94 -10.59 5.28
CA GLU A 19 2.18 -9.85 5.17
C GLU A 19 3.30 -10.82 5.48
N ASP A 20 4.24 -10.93 4.54
CA ASP A 20 5.33 -11.88 4.58
C ASP A 20 6.60 -11.23 4.00
N ILE A 21 7.76 -11.60 4.51
CA ILE A 21 9.06 -11.20 3.96
C ILE A 21 9.40 -12.19 2.84
N ALA A 22 9.07 -11.83 1.60
CA ALA A 22 9.15 -12.75 0.45
C ALA A 22 10.01 -12.24 -0.72
N GLY A 23 10.72 -11.12 -0.55
CA GLY A 23 11.38 -10.43 -1.66
C GLY A 23 10.35 -9.94 -2.68
N PHE A 24 10.58 -10.23 -3.96
CA PHE A 24 9.67 -9.88 -5.07
C PHE A 24 8.70 -11.00 -5.45
N LYS A 25 8.60 -12.08 -4.65
CA LYS A 25 7.69 -13.19 -4.95
C LYS A 25 6.23 -12.77 -4.73
N THR A 26 5.38 -13.15 -5.68
CA THR A 26 3.94 -12.90 -5.65
C THR A 26 3.14 -14.20 -5.74
N ASP A 27 3.78 -15.33 -5.42
CA ASP A 27 3.12 -16.62 -5.31
C ASP A 27 2.08 -16.60 -4.16
N VAL A 28 0.87 -17.08 -4.46
CA VAL A 28 -0.12 -17.33 -3.43
C VAL A 28 0.23 -18.63 -2.72
N THR A 29 0.38 -18.59 -1.40
CA THR A 29 0.73 -19.78 -0.60
C THR A 29 -0.49 -20.33 0.13
N VAL A 30 -0.53 -21.66 0.30
CA VAL A 30 -1.57 -22.34 1.09
C VAL A 30 -1.60 -21.81 2.52
N SER A 31 -0.42 -21.56 3.12
CA SER A 31 -0.31 -20.99 4.47
C SER A 31 -0.80 -19.54 4.54
N GLY A 32 -0.61 -18.74 3.49
CA GLY A 32 -1.14 -17.39 3.38
C GLY A 32 -2.66 -17.36 3.33
N ILE A 33 -3.27 -18.24 2.52
CA ILE A 33 -4.73 -18.42 2.47
C ILE A 33 -5.25 -18.87 3.84
N ALA A 34 -4.67 -19.92 4.42
CA ALA A 34 -5.08 -20.44 5.72
C ALA A 34 -5.02 -19.38 6.83
N ARG A 35 -4.00 -18.50 6.81
CA ARG A 35 -3.89 -17.39 7.77
C ARG A 35 -5.07 -16.42 7.69
N LEU A 36 -5.57 -16.15 6.48
CA LEU A 36 -6.71 -15.27 6.26
C LEU A 36 -8.05 -15.96 6.57
N THR A 37 -8.21 -17.23 6.19
CA THR A 37 -9.49 -17.94 6.37
C THR A 37 -9.71 -18.44 7.79
N ASN A 38 -8.65 -18.76 8.55
CA ASN A 38 -8.78 -19.28 9.92
C ASN A 38 -9.52 -18.33 10.87
N TRP A 39 -9.49 -17.02 10.61
CA TRP A 39 -10.15 -16.02 11.44
C TRP A 39 -11.58 -15.68 10.98
N ASN A 40 -11.95 -16.06 9.75
CA ASN A 40 -13.25 -15.74 9.16
C ASN A 40 -14.42 -16.17 10.05
N LYS A 41 -14.37 -17.40 10.60
CA LYS A 41 -15.43 -17.95 11.45
C LYS A 41 -15.70 -17.13 12.71
N ASN A 42 -14.70 -16.38 13.19
CA ASN A 42 -14.83 -15.54 14.38
C ASN A 42 -15.49 -14.20 14.07
N ILE A 43 -15.51 -13.78 12.80
CA ILE A 43 -16.13 -12.53 12.36
C ILE A 43 -17.52 -12.82 11.79
N PHE A 44 -17.60 -13.72 10.81
CA PHE A 44 -18.83 -14.10 10.13
C PHE A 44 -18.85 -15.63 9.89
N PRO A 45 -19.68 -16.39 10.63
CA PRO A 45 -19.72 -17.85 10.53
C PRO A 45 -19.96 -18.39 9.12
N PHE A 46 -20.77 -17.70 8.30
CA PHE A 46 -21.09 -18.12 6.94
C PHE A 46 -19.88 -18.17 6.00
N LEU A 47 -18.77 -17.50 6.36
CA LEU A 47 -17.53 -17.54 5.58
C LEU A 47 -16.75 -18.85 5.74
N THR A 48 -17.11 -19.71 6.69
CA THR A 48 -16.41 -20.97 6.98
C THR A 48 -16.47 -21.94 5.79
N ASP A 49 -17.62 -22.00 5.13
CA ASP A 49 -17.87 -22.96 4.06
C ASP A 49 -17.64 -22.38 2.66
N LEU A 50 -17.19 -21.11 2.58
CA LEU A 50 -16.94 -20.43 1.32
C LEU A 50 -15.49 -20.55 0.89
N ASN A 51 -15.28 -21.01 -0.34
CA ASN A 51 -13.97 -21.03 -0.99
C ASN A 51 -13.73 -19.72 -1.76
N PRO A 52 -12.52 -19.12 -1.69
CA PRO A 52 -12.17 -17.99 -2.54
C PRO A 52 -12.22 -18.40 -4.02
N PHE A 53 -13.01 -17.71 -4.83
CA PHE A 53 -13.04 -17.91 -6.28
C PHE A 53 -11.87 -17.23 -7.00
N HIS A 54 -11.18 -16.31 -6.31
CA HIS A 54 -10.01 -15.61 -6.83
C HIS A 54 -9.02 -15.35 -5.68
N THR A 55 -7.73 -15.54 -5.96
CA THR A 55 -6.63 -15.30 -5.03
C THR A 55 -5.48 -14.61 -5.74
N TRP A 56 -4.80 -13.72 -5.04
CA TRP A 56 -3.63 -13.01 -5.55
C TRP A 56 -2.72 -12.58 -4.40
N ALA A 57 -1.46 -12.28 -4.73
CA ALA A 57 -0.54 -11.59 -3.85
C ALA A 57 0.05 -10.36 -4.57
N GLY A 58 0.49 -9.37 -3.81
CA GLY A 58 1.04 -8.13 -4.34
C GLY A 58 2.11 -7.57 -3.43
N LEU A 59 3.01 -6.78 -4.02
CA LEU A 59 4.15 -6.18 -3.33
C LEU A 59 3.78 -4.79 -2.84
N ARG A 60 4.06 -4.51 -1.56
CA ARG A 60 3.88 -3.18 -0.97
C ARG A 60 5.18 -2.40 -1.11
N PRO A 61 5.19 -1.21 -1.74
CA PRO A 61 6.40 -0.41 -1.85
C PRO A 61 6.70 0.22 -0.49
N ALA A 62 7.64 -0.36 0.25
CA ALA A 62 8.08 0.13 1.54
C ALA A 62 9.41 0.89 1.41
N THR A 63 9.61 1.84 2.31
CA THR A 63 10.89 2.53 2.54
C THR A 63 11.46 2.10 3.88
N GLN A 64 12.70 2.47 4.18
CA GLN A 64 13.41 2.06 5.39
C GLN A 64 12.74 2.55 6.69
N ASP A 65 12.13 3.74 6.66
CA ASP A 65 11.44 4.34 7.82
C ASP A 65 9.90 4.23 7.74
N GLY A 66 9.37 3.62 6.68
CA GLY A 66 7.94 3.50 6.44
C GLY A 66 7.24 4.77 5.93
N TYR A 67 7.96 5.87 5.71
CA TYR A 67 7.42 7.09 5.10
C TYR A 67 7.62 7.10 3.58
N PRO A 68 6.68 7.66 2.78
CA PRO A 68 6.88 7.74 1.35
C PRO A 68 8.05 8.65 0.98
N PHE A 69 8.60 8.48 -0.22
CA PHE A 69 9.46 9.47 -0.87
C PHE A 69 8.58 10.36 -1.74
N ILE A 70 8.46 11.64 -1.38
CA ILE A 70 7.71 12.65 -2.10
C ILE A 70 8.56 13.92 -2.18
N GLY A 71 8.94 14.34 -3.39
CA GLY A 71 9.76 15.53 -3.61
C GLY A 71 10.70 15.41 -4.80
N GLU A 72 11.40 16.49 -5.10
CA GLU A 72 12.41 16.54 -6.16
C GLU A 72 13.67 15.75 -5.79
N HIS A 73 14.35 15.18 -6.79
CA HIS A 73 15.68 14.63 -6.61
C HIS A 73 16.67 15.76 -6.27
N PRO A 74 17.52 15.62 -5.24
CA PRO A 74 18.38 16.71 -4.74
C PRO A 74 19.32 17.28 -5.81
N ASN A 75 19.80 16.43 -6.73
CA ASN A 75 20.70 16.83 -7.83
C ASN A 75 20.02 16.95 -9.20
N ALA A 76 18.70 16.75 -9.30
CA ALA A 76 17.98 16.71 -10.57
C ALA A 76 16.52 17.13 -10.39
N LYS A 77 16.27 18.44 -10.30
CA LYS A 77 14.94 19.00 -10.00
C LYS A 77 13.81 18.57 -10.97
N HIS A 78 14.16 18.13 -12.18
CA HIS A 78 13.20 17.60 -13.16
C HIS A 78 12.75 16.15 -12.86
N ILE A 79 13.32 15.50 -11.84
CA ILE A 79 12.94 14.16 -11.38
C ILE A 79 12.18 14.31 -10.06
N ILE A 80 10.95 13.83 -10.02
CA ILE A 80 10.10 13.85 -8.82
C ILE A 80 9.85 12.43 -8.36
N PHE A 81 10.05 12.16 -7.06
CA PHE A 81 9.65 10.94 -6.40
C PHE A 81 8.21 11.06 -5.87
N ALA A 82 7.45 9.99 -6.01
CA ALA A 82 6.11 9.84 -5.44
C ALA A 82 5.82 8.34 -5.19
N THR A 83 6.58 7.72 -4.29
CA THR A 83 6.55 6.27 -4.04
C THR A 83 6.69 5.93 -2.56
N GLY A 84 6.64 4.65 -2.20
CA GLY A 84 6.94 4.20 -0.85
C GLY A 84 5.78 4.28 0.14
N HIS A 85 4.54 4.44 -0.32
CA HIS A 85 3.35 4.58 0.53
C HIS A 85 2.91 3.31 1.26
N TYR A 86 3.62 2.19 1.06
CA TYR A 86 3.38 0.91 1.71
C TYR A 86 1.91 0.47 1.68
N ARG A 87 1.22 0.46 2.84
CA ARG A 87 -0.19 0.03 2.99
C ARG A 87 -1.20 1.12 2.68
N ASN A 88 -0.76 2.36 2.49
CA ASN A 88 -1.62 3.54 2.43
C ASN A 88 -1.63 4.23 1.06
N GLY A 89 -1.08 3.60 0.02
CA GLY A 89 -0.97 4.20 -1.31
C GLY A 89 -2.31 4.64 -1.91
N ILE A 90 -3.36 3.81 -1.81
CA ILE A 90 -4.69 4.18 -2.28
C ILE A 90 -5.24 5.39 -1.51
N LEU A 91 -5.20 5.33 -0.18
CA LEU A 91 -5.69 6.41 0.70
C LEU A 91 -4.95 7.74 0.45
N LEU A 92 -3.62 7.69 0.30
CA LEU A 92 -2.76 8.86 0.18
C LEU A 92 -2.56 9.34 -1.27
N SER A 93 -3.06 8.59 -2.25
CA SER A 93 -2.94 8.97 -3.67
C SER A 93 -3.49 10.37 -3.98
N PRO A 94 -4.63 10.84 -3.42
CA PRO A 94 -5.14 12.17 -3.78
C PRO A 94 -4.25 13.30 -3.26
N ILE A 95 -3.75 13.21 -2.03
CA ILE A 95 -2.87 14.24 -1.47
C ILE A 95 -1.49 14.21 -2.14
N THR A 96 -0.97 13.01 -2.44
CA THR A 96 0.29 12.85 -3.17
C THR A 96 0.19 13.49 -4.56
N ALA A 97 -0.92 13.27 -5.28
CA ALA A 97 -1.13 13.88 -6.59
C ALA A 97 -1.16 15.42 -6.51
N LYS A 98 -1.83 15.99 -5.50
CA LYS A 98 -1.84 17.45 -5.30
C LYS A 98 -0.46 18.03 -4.98
N ILE A 99 0.35 17.32 -4.18
CA ILE A 99 1.73 17.71 -3.90
C ILE A 99 2.56 17.69 -5.19
N VAL A 100 2.51 16.59 -5.94
CA VAL A 100 3.28 16.45 -7.19
C VAL A 100 2.86 17.51 -8.22
N ALA A 101 1.56 17.79 -8.34
CA ALA A 101 1.07 18.85 -9.22
C ALA A 101 1.61 20.24 -8.81
N ALA A 102 1.64 20.55 -7.52
CA ALA A 102 2.23 21.81 -7.03
C ALA A 102 3.74 21.90 -7.35
N LEU A 103 4.49 20.82 -7.13
CA LEU A 103 5.92 20.77 -7.46
C LEU A 103 6.18 20.99 -8.96
N LEU A 104 5.39 20.33 -9.82
CA LEU A 104 5.49 20.49 -11.28
C LEU A 104 5.16 21.91 -11.76
N SER A 105 4.30 22.63 -11.03
CA SER A 105 3.93 24.02 -11.31
C SER A 105 4.83 25.04 -10.62
N GLU A 106 5.90 24.61 -9.92
CA GLU A 106 6.74 25.46 -9.08
C GLU A 106 5.94 26.22 -7.99
N GLU A 107 4.85 25.62 -7.51
CA GLU A 107 3.96 26.14 -6.48
C GLU A 107 4.26 25.52 -5.11
N LYS A 108 3.81 26.18 -4.04
CA LYS A 108 3.91 25.65 -2.67
C LYS A 108 2.97 24.43 -2.51
N PRO A 109 3.47 23.28 -2.01
CA PRO A 109 2.62 22.13 -1.71
C PRO A 109 1.51 22.45 -0.69
N PRO A 110 0.37 21.73 -0.76
CA PRO A 110 -0.78 21.99 0.12
C PRO A 110 -0.55 21.61 1.59
N VAL A 111 0.52 20.85 1.87
CA VAL A 111 0.96 20.42 3.21
C VAL A 111 2.49 20.43 3.27
N PRO A 112 3.12 20.52 4.46
CA PRO A 112 4.56 20.31 4.61
C PRO A 112 4.98 18.91 4.13
N ILE A 113 6.09 18.82 3.40
CA ILE A 113 6.57 17.57 2.78
C ILE A 113 8.03 17.24 3.10
N GLU A 114 8.69 18.01 3.95
CA GLU A 114 10.12 17.92 4.25
C GLU A 114 10.47 16.56 4.87
N THR A 115 9.58 16.00 5.68
CA THR A 115 9.71 14.64 6.25
C THR A 115 9.71 13.54 5.18
N PHE A 116 9.16 13.82 3.99
CA PHE A 116 9.06 12.85 2.89
C PHE A 116 10.14 13.05 1.83
N ALA A 117 11.06 13.99 2.03
CA ALA A 117 12.07 14.34 1.05
C ALA A 117 12.91 13.11 0.62
N PRO A 118 13.25 12.98 -0.68
CA PRO A 118 14.05 11.86 -1.19
C PRO A 118 15.44 11.73 -0.57
N ASP A 119 16.03 12.84 -0.13
CA ASP A 119 17.37 12.93 0.43
C ASP A 119 17.44 12.77 1.95
N ARG A 120 16.31 12.46 2.62
CA ARG A 120 16.23 12.41 4.09
C ARG A 120 17.10 11.34 4.77
N PHE A 121 17.59 10.35 4.02
CA PHE A 121 18.51 9.34 4.53
C PHE A 121 19.97 9.65 4.25
N THR A 122 20.23 10.71 3.46
CA THR A 122 21.53 11.08 2.88
C THR A 122 22.18 9.96 2.06
N TYR A 123 22.66 10.33 0.87
CA TYR A 123 23.44 9.46 0.00
C TYR A 123 24.93 9.52 0.37
#